data_AF-A0A7X9BAA7-F1
#
_entry.id   AF-A0A7X9BAA7-F1
#
_cell.length_a   1.000
_cell.length_b   1.000
_cell.length_c   1.000
_cell.angle_alpha   90.00
_cell.angle_beta   90.00
_cell.angle_gamma   90.00
#
_symmetry.space_group_name_H-M   'P 1'
#
loop_
_entity.id
_entity.type
_entity.pdbx_description
1 polymer ?
#
loop_
_entity_poly.entity_id
_entity_poly.type
_entity_poly.pdbx_seq_one_letter_code
_entity_poly.pdbx_strand_id
1 'polypeptide(L)' 'MAEKRFEVVFKEGKLSSYKILVDNVTGVNYLLVSEGYGGGLTPLLDKDGNIIISEVGRRQY' A
#
# COMPACT_ATOMS: atom_id res chain seq x y z
N MET A 1 8.31 12.90 -16.29
CA MET A 1 7.48 12.89 -15.06
C MET A 1 8.16 11.96 -14.07
N ALA A 2 8.37 12.38 -12.82
CA ALA A 2 8.98 11.50 -11.82
C ALA A 2 8.06 10.30 -11.55
N GLU A 3 8.65 9.10 -11.46
CA GLU A 3 7.92 7.87 -11.15
C GLU A 3 7.41 7.91 -9.71
N LYS A 4 6.16 7.48 -9.48
CA LYS A 4 5.56 7.52 -8.14
C LYS A 4 6.09 6.35 -7.31
N ARG A 5 6.72 6.66 -6.17
CA ARG A 5 7.20 5.66 -5.20
C ARG A 5 6.06 4.84 -4.61
N PHE A 6 4.93 5.47 -4.30
CA PHE A 6 3.76 4.80 -3.74
C PHE A 6 2.55 4.89 -4.68
N GLU A 7 1.88 3.77 -4.87
CA GLU A 7 0.71 3.63 -5.72
C GLU A 7 -0.50 3.10 -4.94
N VAL A 8 -1.65 3.75 -5.09
CA VAL A 8 -2.91 3.27 -4.49
C VAL A 8 -3.50 2.22 -5.41
N VAL A 9 -3.51 0.96 -4.98
CA VAL A 9 -4.04 -0.17 -5.77
C VAL A 9 -5.45 -0.59 -5.35
N PHE A 10 -5.89 -0.17 -4.16
CA PHE A 10 -7.23 -0.42 -3.66
C PHE A 10 -7.70 0.73 -2.77
N LYS A 11 -9.01 1.01 -2.79
CA LYS A 11 -9.65 1.99 -1.93
C LYS A 11 -11.06 1.53 -1.56
N GLU A 12 -11.37 1.60 -0.27
CA GLU A 12 -12.69 1.30 0.28
C GLU A 12 -13.14 2.40 1.26
N GLY A 13 -14.46 2.63 1.30
CA GLY A 13 -15.10 3.53 2.26
C GLY A 13 -15.33 4.96 1.77
N LYS A 14 -16.22 5.67 2.47
CA LYS A 14 -16.59 7.08 2.21
C LYS A 14 -16.11 8.02 3.32
N LEU A 15 -16.47 7.73 4.58
CA LEU A 15 -16.15 8.57 5.75
C LEU A 15 -14.88 8.10 6.48
N SER A 16 -14.81 6.80 6.77
CA SER A 16 -13.55 6.09 7.07
C SER A 16 -13.02 5.54 5.75
N SER A 17 -11.73 5.74 5.45
CA SER A 17 -11.12 5.32 4.20
C SER A 17 -9.99 4.34 4.44
N TYR A 18 -10.10 3.17 3.79
CA TYR A 18 -9.08 2.14 3.75
C TYR A 18 -8.44 2.16 2.37
N LYS A 19 -7.11 2.15 2.30
CA LYS A 19 -6.38 2.08 1.04
C LYS A 19 -5.26 1.05 1.15
N ILE A 20 -4.99 0.38 0.04
CA ILE A 20 -3.76 -0.40 -0.12
C ILE A 20 -2.79 0.45 -0.95
N LEU A 21 -1.61 0.69 -0.39
CA LEU A 21 -0.49 1.33 -1.07
C LEU A 21 0.56 0.27 -1.42
N VAL A 22 1.08 0.29 -2.64
CA VAL A 22 2.26 -0.50 -3.02
C VAL A 22 3.47 0.44 -3.09
N ASP A 23 4.55 0.07 -2.41
CA ASP A 23 5.87 0.68 -2.63
C ASP A 23 6.49 0.09 -3.89
N ASN A 24 6.57 0.88 -4.95
CA ASN A 24 7.05 0.45 -6.27
C ASN A 24 8.56 0.12 -6.34
N VAL A 25 9.31 0.31 -5.26
CA VAL A 25 10.74 -0.08 -5.19
C VAL A 25 10.95 -1.34 -4.35
N THR A 26 10.18 -1.54 -3.29
CA THR A 26 10.32 -2.72 -2.41
C THR A 26 9.29 -3.81 -2.69
N GLY A 27 8.18 -3.46 -3.34
CA GLY A 27 7.00 -4.30 -3.50
C GLY A 27 6.12 -4.39 -2.24
N VAL A 28 6.50 -3.80 -1.11
CA VAL A 28 5.72 -3.90 0.14
C VAL A 28 4.35 -3.26 -0.03
N ASN A 29 3.32 -3.99 0.39
CA ASN A 29 1.95 -3.51 0.45
C ASN A 29 1.67 -2.95 1.85
N TYR A 30 1.00 -1.81 1.92
CA TYR A 30 0.61 -1.18 3.17
C TYR A 30 -0.90 -0.95 3.23
N LEU A 31 -1.50 -1.24 4.38
CA LEU A 31 -2.85 -0.78 4.70
C LEU A 31 -2.76 0.61 5.34
N LEU A 32 -3.31 1.60 4.64
CA LEU A 32 -3.55 2.94 5.17
C LEU A 32 -5.01 3.05 5.61
N VAL A 33 -5.20 3.40 6.88
CA VAL A 33 -6.52 3.70 7.46
C VAL A 33 -6.58 5.18 7.80
N SER A 34 -7.66 5.84 7.44
CA SER A 34 -7.96 7.21 7.87
C SER A 34 -9.40 7.31 8.35
N GLU A 35 -9.62 7.86 9.53
CA GLU A 35 -10.94 8.06 10.11
C GLU A 35 -10.99 9.41 10.84
N GLY A 36 -11.87 10.31 10.37
CA GLY A 36 -11.91 11.68 10.87
C GLY A 36 -10.56 12.40 10.72
N TYR A 37 -9.98 12.82 11.84
CA TYR A 37 -8.67 13.48 11.91
C TYR A 37 -7.51 12.53 12.25
N GLY A 38 -7.81 11.23 12.45
CA GLY A 38 -6.84 10.20 12.79
C GLY A 38 -6.55 9.25 11.64
N GLY A 39 -5.47 8.49 11.76
CA GLY A 39 -5.11 7.45 10.81
C GLY A 39 -3.91 6.62 11.24
N GLY A 40 -3.65 5.56 10.49
CA GLY A 40 -2.56 4.63 10.73
C GLY A 40 -2.09 3.96 9.45
N LEU A 41 -0.83 3.53 9.46
CA LEU A 41 -0.19 2.80 8.36
C LEU A 41 0.49 1.56 8.93
N THR A 42 0.24 0.41 8.33
CA THR A 42 0.91 -0.86 8.66
C THR A 42 1.25 -1.62 7.38
N PRO A 43 2.33 -2.41 7.34
CA PRO A 43 2.47 -3.44 6.32
C PRO A 43 1.23 -4.34 6.31
N LEU A 44 0.77 -4.71 5.13
CA LEU A 44 -0.30 -5.68 4.97
C LEU A 44 0.29 -7.07 5.16
N LEU A 45 -0.34 -7.86 6.02
CA LEU A 45 0.14 -9.19 6.38
C LEU A 45 -0.71 -10.28 5.74
N ASP A 46 -0.09 -11.41 5.42
CA ASP A 46 -0.79 -12.64 5.06
C ASP A 46 -1.29 -13.39 6.31
N LYS A 47 -1.93 -14.53 6.08
CA LYS A 47 -2.48 -15.39 7.15
C LYS A 47 -1.43 -15.95 8.12
N ASP A 48 -0.17 -15.98 7.73
CA ASP A 48 0.95 -16.52 8.50
C ASP A 48 1.76 -15.40 9.20
N GLY A 49 1.35 -14.14 9.01
CA GLY A 49 2.00 -12.96 9.60
C GLY A 49 3.17 -12.43 8.78
N ASN A 50 3.39 -12.93 7.56
CA ASN A 50 4.42 -12.38 6.68
C ASN A 50 3.92 -11.13 5.96
N ILE A 51 4.84 -10.26 5.58
CA ILE A 51 4.53 -9.06 4.80
C ILE A 51 4.15 -9.46 3.36
N ILE A 52 3.05 -8.92 2.85
CA ILE A 52 2.64 -9.08 1.46
C ILE A 52 3.52 -8.21 0.54
N ILE A 53 4.19 -8.87 -0.40
CA ILE A 53 5.05 -8.25 -1.42
C ILE A 53 4.41 -8.46 -2.81
N SER A 54 4.19 -7.37 -3.53
CA SER A 54 3.78 -7.38 -4.93
C SER A 54 5.00 -7.43 -5.83
N GLU A 55 4.88 -8.12 -6.98
CA GLU A 55 5.88 -8.04 -8.02
C GLU A 55 5.90 -6.62 -8.59
N VAL A 56 6.97 -5.88 -8.27
CA VAL A 56 7.26 -4.60 -8.88
C VAL A 56 8.21 -4.86 -10.04
N GLY A 57 7.80 -4.49 -11.25
CA GLY A 57 8.59 -4.75 -12.45
C GLY A 57 10.00 -4.18 -12.27
N ARG A 58 11.02 -5.05 -12.23
CA ARG A 58 12.40 -4.60 -12.44
C ARG A 58 12.42 -4.05 -13.87
N ARG A 59 12.52 -2.73 -14.01
CA ARG A 59 12.87 -2.14 -15.31
C ARG A 59 14.16 -2.79 -15.77
N GLN A 60 14.05 -3.70 -16.75
CA GLN A 60 15.13 -3.98 -17.67
C GLN A 60 15.48 -2.62 -18.29
N TYR A 61 16.72 -2.20 -18.10
CA TYR A 61 17.24 -0.96 -18.67
C TYR A 61 17.18 -0.97 -20.19
#